data_AF-A0AAW5ZF46-F1
#
_entry.id   AF-A0AAW5ZF46-F1
#
_cell.length_a   1.000
_cell.length_b   1.000
_cell.length_c   1.000
_cell.angle_alpha   90.00
_cell.angle_beta   90.00
_cell.angle_gamma   90.00
#
_symmetry.space_group_name_H-M   'P 1'
#
loop_
_entity.id
_entity.type
_entity.pdbx_description
1 polymer ?
#
loop_
_entity_poly.entity_id
_entity_poly.type
_entity_poly.pdbx_seq_one_letter_code
_entity_poly.pdbx_strand_id
1 'polypeptide(L)' 'GSWIVDDEACGMGIREDNTLITKDTSRFVPHYIAG' A
#
# COMPACT_ATOMS: atom_id res chain seq x y z
N GLY A 1 0.44 1.10 2.47
CA GLY A 1 1.70 1.38 3.21
C GLY A 1 2.67 2.06 2.29
N SER A 2 3.49 2.96 2.84
CA SER A 2 4.65 3.56 2.17
C SER A 2 5.92 2.79 2.52
N TRP A 3 6.90 2.85 1.63
CA TRP A 3 8.22 2.22 1.79
C TRP A 3 9.30 3.29 1.74
N ILE A 4 10.24 3.17 2.66
CA ILE A 4 11.46 3.98 2.72
C ILE A 4 12.63 3.06 2.44
N VAL A 5 13.60 3.49 1.63
CA VAL A 5 14.90 2.84 1.44
C VAL A 5 15.97 3.84 1.84
N ASP A 6 16.86 3.44 2.77
CA ASP A 6 17.65 4.37 3.58
C ASP A 6 16.77 5.46 4.21
N ASP A 7 16.98 6.72 3.84
CA ASP A 7 16.24 7.88 4.33
C ASP A 7 15.31 8.49 3.25
N GLU A 8 15.10 7.77 2.14
CA GLU A 8 14.31 8.25 1.00
C GLU A 8 12.99 7.48 0.85
N ALA A 9 11.90 8.20 0.57
CA ALA A 9 10.62 7.59 0.24
C ALA A 9 10.65 7.01 -1.19
N CYS A 10 10.48 5.70 -1.31
CA CYS A 10 10.72 4.99 -2.58
C CYS A 10 9.48 4.30 -3.15
N GLY A 11 8.35 4.28 -2.43
CA GLY A 11 7.14 3.70 -2.99
C GLY A 11 5.96 3.65 -2.04
N MET A 12 4.81 3.27 -2.60
CA MET A 12 3.56 3.07 -1.88
C MET A 12 2.85 1.83 -2.41
N GLY A 13 1.99 1.23 -1.60
CA GLY A 13 1.08 0.17 -1.99
C GLY A 13 -0.23 0.28 -1.22
N ILE A 14 -1.33 -0.14 -1.83
CA ILE A 14 -2.66 -0.14 -1.21
C ILE A 14 -3.08 -1.58 -0.96
N ARG A 15 -3.59 -1.85 0.25
CA ARG A 15 -4.22 -3.12 0.60
C ARG A 15 -5.66 -2.87 1.02
N GLU A 16 -6.56 -3.73 0.58
CA GLU A 16 -7.99 -3.64 0.90
C GLU A 16 -8.53 -4.95 1.48
N ASP A 17 -9.45 -4.80 2.42
CA ASP A 17 -10.23 -5.88 3.03
C ASP A 17 -11.72 -5.51 2.96
N ASN A 18 -12.60 -6.51 3.06
CA ASN A 18 -14.04 -6.26 3.11
C ASN A 18 -14.51 -5.86 4.52
N THR A 19 -13.59 -5.76 5.48
CA THR A 19 -13.82 -5.33 6.86
C THR A 19 -12.95 -4.12 7.18
N LEU A 20 -13.18 -3.49 8.34
CA LEU A 20 -12.51 -2.23 8.71
C LEU A 20 -11.01 -2.36 8.99
N ILE A 21 -10.51 -3.60 9.22
CA ILE A 21 -9.11 -3.85 9.58
C ILE A 21 -8.47 -4.72 8.50
N THR A 22 -7.34 -4.27 7.96
CA THR A 22 -6.52 -5.07 7.03
C THR A 22 -5.85 -6.23 7.76
N LYS A 23 -5.72 -7.35 7.05
CA LYS A 23 -5.20 -8.64 7.55
C LYS A 23 -4.08 -9.10 6.64
N ASP A 24 -3.38 -10.16 7.04
CA ASP A 24 -2.33 -10.75 6.20
C ASP A 24 -2.86 -11.31 4.88
N THR A 25 -4.14 -11.68 4.82
CA THR A 25 -4.83 -12.14 3.60
C THR A 25 -5.45 -11.01 2.76
N SER A 26 -5.38 -9.75 3.20
CA SER A 26 -5.92 -8.63 2.44
C SER A 26 -5.19 -8.44 1.12
N ARG A 27 -5.93 -8.08 0.07
CA ARG A 27 -5.45 -8.04 -1.31
C ARG A 27 -4.59 -6.82 -1.55
N PHE A 28 -3.57 -6.94 -2.39
CA PHE A 28 -2.94 -5.79 -3.02
C PHE A 28 -3.77 -5.35 -4.21
N VAL A 29 -4.02 -4.06 -4.32
CA VAL A 29 -4.79 -3.49 -5.44
C VAL A 29 -3.90 -2.60 -6.32
N PRO A 30 -4.12 -2.60 -7.65
CA PRO A 30 -3.44 -1.67 -8.54
C PRO A 30 -3.74 -0.22 -8.14
N HIS A 31 -2.72 0.64 -8.24
CA HIS A 31 -2.88 2.07 -8.04
C HIS A 31 -2.00 2.83 -9.01
N TYR A 32 -2.41 4.05 -9.32
CA TYR A 32 -1.73 4.95 -10.24
C TYR A 32 -1.64 6.33 -9.62
N ILE A 33 -0.45 6.94 -9.71
CA ILE A 33 -0.23 8.32 -9.28
C ILE A 33 -0.41 9.19 -10.51
N ALA A 34 -1.46 10.01 -10.51
CA ALA A 34 -1.68 11.04 -11.51
C ALA A 34 -0.89 12.31 -11.15
N GLY A 35 -0.36 12.98 -12.17
CA GLY A 35 0.27 14.30 -12.05
C GLY A 35 -0.75 15.44 -12.05
#